data_AF-A0A6J6WKR6-F1
#
_entry.id   AF-A0A6J6WKR6-F1
#
_cell.length_a   1.000
_cell.length_b   1.000
_cell.length_c   1.000
_cell.angle_alpha   90.00
_cell.angle_beta   90.00
_cell.angle_gamma   90.00
#
_symmetry.space_group_name_H-M   'P 1'
#
loop_
_entity.id
_entity.type
_entity.pdbx_description
1 polymer ?
#
loop_
_entity_poly.entity_id
_entity_poly.type
_entity_poly.pdbx_seq_one_letter_code
_entity_poly.pdbx_strand_id
1 'polypeptide(L)'
;MKKIDYKLLIISVGISAGLVLFVIGMSTGLSGRDASNLPEAIEQISPGQGDQVLQQSQIIVDFIEGYTATLTIDGIELPTTRLDEVVATGKQIAPGAQVNLPPTAIFDVGNYIISYLPQPGAPIAELTQGEHKGSVRYWLIKDGENASRTYSWTFFID
;
A
#
# COMPACT_ATOMS: atom_id res chain seq x y z
N MET A 1 40.52 -49.00 -12.97
CA MET A 1 40.23 -47.56 -12.84
C MET A 1 39.31 -47.15 -13.97
N LYS A 2 38.09 -46.68 -13.68
CA LYS A 2 37.09 -46.29 -14.70
C LYS A 2 37.53 -44.94 -15.30
N LYS A 3 37.67 -44.86 -16.63
CA LYS A 3 38.04 -43.61 -17.30
C LYS A 3 36.89 -42.62 -17.16
N ILE A 4 37.19 -41.38 -16.76
CA ILE A 4 36.19 -40.32 -16.66
C ILE A 4 35.72 -39.96 -18.06
N ASP A 5 34.41 -39.92 -18.27
CA ASP A 5 33.80 -39.48 -19.52
C ASP A 5 33.61 -37.96 -19.50
N TYR A 6 34.53 -37.25 -20.17
CA TYR A 6 34.53 -35.80 -20.23
C TYR A 6 33.29 -35.22 -20.93
N LYS A 7 32.63 -35.97 -21.83
CA LYS A 7 31.38 -35.51 -22.45
C LYS A 7 30.25 -35.46 -21.44
N LEU A 8 30.18 -36.48 -20.58
CA LEU A 8 29.17 -36.57 -19.52
C LEU A 8 29.40 -35.50 -18.42
N LEU A 9 30.66 -35.15 -18.17
CA LEU A 9 31.04 -34.09 -17.23
C LEU A 9 30.60 -32.70 -17.74
N ILE A 10 30.81 -32.40 -19.02
CA ILE A 10 30.41 -31.10 -19.59
C ILE A 10 28.88 -30.95 -19.55
N ILE A 11 28.13 -32.01 -19.86
CA ILE A 11 26.66 -32.01 -19.80
C ILE A 11 26.18 -31.77 -18.37
N SER A 12 26.77 -32.44 -17.38
CA SER A 12 26.35 -32.26 -15.98
C SER A 12 26.66 -30.87 -15.46
N VAL A 13 27.81 -30.28 -15.80
CA VAL A 13 28.16 -28.90 -15.42
C VAL A 13 27.18 -27.90 -16.02
N GLY A 14 26.80 -28.05 -17.29
CA GLY A 14 25.82 -27.18 -17.94
C GLY A 14 24.45 -27.24 -17.27
N ILE A 15 23.95 -28.44 -16.96
CA ILE A 15 22.66 -28.63 -16.27
C ILE A 15 22.72 -28.05 -14.85
N SER A 16 23.83 -28.26 -14.14
CA SER A 16 24.04 -27.74 -12.78
C SER A 16 24.05 -26.21 -12.77
N ALA A 17 24.78 -25.60 -13.72
CA ALA A 17 24.85 -24.15 -13.85
C ALA A 17 23.47 -23.55 -14.20
N GLY A 18 22.72 -24.20 -15.10
CA GLY A 18 21.35 -23.79 -15.43
C GLY A 18 20.41 -23.85 -14.22
N LEU A 19 20.47 -24.92 -13.43
CA LEU A 19 19.69 -25.04 -12.19
C LEU A 19 20.06 -23.97 -11.16
N VAL A 20 21.34 -23.67 -10.99
CA VAL A 20 21.80 -22.61 -10.08
C VAL A 20 21.27 -21.24 -10.53
N LEU A 21 21.37 -20.92 -11.84
CA LEU A 21 20.85 -19.67 -12.39
C LEU A 21 19.32 -19.56 -12.28
N PHE A 22 18.60 -20.69 -12.43
CA PHE A 22 17.15 -20.75 -12.25
C PHE A 22 16.74 -20.48 -10.79
N VAL A 23 17.43 -21.06 -9.82
CA VAL A 23 17.20 -20.80 -8.38
C VAL A 23 17.50 -19.34 -8.02
N ILE A 24 18.61 -18.77 -8.54
CA ILE A 24 18.96 -17.37 -8.30
C ILE A 24 17.89 -16.43 -8.89
N GLY A 25 17.43 -16.68 -10.13
CA GLY A 25 16.40 -15.88 -10.78
C GLY A 25 15.05 -15.88 -10.05
N MET A 26 14.64 -17.01 -9.45
CA MET A 26 13.43 -17.06 -8.63
C MET A 26 13.56 -16.31 -7.31
N SER A 27 14.77 -16.22 -6.75
CA SER A 27 15.02 -15.48 -5.49
C SER A 27 15.09 -13.95 -5.66
N THR A 28 15.27 -13.46 -6.89
CA THR A 28 15.30 -12.03 -7.21
C THR A 28 13.93 -11.44 -7.55
N GLY A 29 12.85 -12.22 -7.41
CA GLY A 29 11.49 -11.70 -7.48
C GLY A 29 11.19 -10.83 -6.26
N LEU A 30 11.68 -9.58 -6.28
CA LEU A 30 11.34 -8.56 -5.31
C LEU A 30 9.82 -8.40 -5.32
N SER A 31 9.17 -8.85 -4.25
CA SER A 31 7.76 -8.54 -4.02
C SER A 31 7.65 -7.03 -3.80
N GLY A 32 6.57 -6.37 -4.25
CA GLY A 32 6.43 -4.90 -4.17
C GLY A 32 6.66 -4.28 -2.77
N ARG A 33 6.59 -5.08 -1.69
CA ARG A 33 7.00 -4.70 -0.32
C ARG A 33 8.48 -4.32 -0.21
N ASP A 34 9.40 -5.06 -0.85
CA ASP A 34 10.85 -4.82 -0.75
C ASP A 34 11.29 -3.58 -1.55
N ALA A 35 10.55 -3.23 -2.61
CA ALA A 35 10.82 -2.03 -3.40
C ALA A 35 10.52 -0.73 -2.63
N SER A 36 9.58 -0.76 -1.67
CA SER A 36 9.05 0.44 -1.02
C SER A 36 9.70 0.77 0.34
N ASN A 37 10.51 -0.13 0.93
CA ASN A 37 11.08 0.04 2.29
C ASN A 37 10.04 0.56 3.30
N LEU A 38 8.87 -0.11 3.37
CA LEU A 38 7.79 0.32 4.25
C LEU A 38 8.24 0.26 5.72
N PRO A 39 7.87 1.25 6.56
CA PRO A 39 8.05 1.18 8.00
C PRO A 39 7.31 -0.02 8.59
N GLU A 40 7.80 -0.57 9.70
CA GLU A 40 7.18 -1.72 10.39
C GLU A 40 5.71 -1.49 10.76
N ALA A 41 5.30 -0.22 10.94
CA ALA A 41 3.92 0.15 11.26
C ALA A 41 2.94 -0.01 10.07
N ILE A 42 3.44 -0.12 8.84
CA ILE A 42 2.63 -0.14 7.61
C ILE A 42 2.71 -1.54 6.99
N GLU A 43 1.56 -2.20 6.88
CA GLU A 43 1.46 -3.52 6.26
C GLU A 43 1.41 -3.41 4.74
N GLN A 44 0.68 -2.42 4.22
CA GLN A 44 0.49 -2.26 2.79
C GLN A 44 0.18 -0.80 2.41
N ILE A 45 0.60 -0.42 1.21
CA ILE A 45 0.18 0.81 0.54
C ILE A 45 -0.26 0.46 -0.87
N SER A 46 -1.34 1.08 -1.32
CA SER A 46 -1.78 1.05 -2.72
C SER A 46 -2.37 2.41 -3.10
N PRO A 47 -1.92 3.07 -4.18
CA PRO A 47 -0.79 2.71 -5.04
C PRO A 47 0.54 2.76 -4.27
N GLY A 48 1.41 1.79 -4.49
CA GLY A 48 2.73 1.70 -3.89
C GLY A 48 3.77 2.62 -4.55
N GLN A 49 5.02 2.54 -4.08
CA GLN A 49 6.12 3.37 -4.58
C GLN A 49 6.38 3.11 -6.08
N GLY A 50 6.16 4.13 -6.90
CA GLY A 50 6.39 4.10 -8.34
C GLY A 50 5.28 3.45 -9.16
N ASP A 51 4.16 3.06 -8.53
CA ASP A 51 3.05 2.45 -9.23
C ASP A 51 2.39 3.42 -10.21
N GLN A 52 1.90 2.90 -11.33
CA GLN A 52 1.07 3.61 -12.30
C GLN A 52 -0.39 3.18 -12.16
N VAL A 53 -1.30 4.13 -11.96
CA VAL A 53 -2.72 3.85 -11.74
C VAL A 53 -3.63 4.84 -12.47
N LEU A 54 -4.95 4.63 -12.40
CA LEU A 54 -5.95 5.47 -13.06
C LEU A 54 -6.35 6.66 -12.16
N GLN A 55 -6.90 7.70 -12.77
CA GLN A 55 -7.31 8.95 -12.11
C GLN A 55 -8.31 8.75 -10.95
N GLN A 56 -9.12 7.68 -11.00
CA GLN A 56 -10.12 7.33 -9.98
C GLN A 56 -9.70 6.13 -9.11
N SER A 57 -8.41 5.83 -9.06
CA SER A 57 -7.90 4.79 -8.17
C SER A 57 -8.02 5.22 -6.70
N GLN A 58 -8.47 4.30 -5.87
CA GLN A 58 -8.52 4.48 -4.42
C GLN A 58 -7.10 4.41 -3.85
N ILE A 59 -6.78 5.34 -2.95
CA ILE A 59 -5.55 5.33 -2.18
C ILE A 59 -5.84 4.67 -0.84
N ILE A 60 -5.01 3.71 -0.45
CA ILE A 60 -5.17 2.84 0.72
C ILE A 60 -3.82 2.72 1.42
N VAL A 61 -3.82 2.91 2.74
CA VAL A 61 -2.70 2.56 3.61
C VAL A 61 -3.24 1.69 4.74
N ASP A 62 -2.66 0.50 4.85
CA ASP A 62 -2.97 -0.52 5.84
C ASP A 62 -1.90 -0.53 6.92
N PHE A 63 -2.30 -0.41 8.17
CA PHE A 63 -1.41 -0.33 9.32
C PHE A 63 -1.54 -1.57 10.18
N ILE A 64 -0.45 -1.92 10.88
CA ILE A 64 -0.55 -2.91 11.95
C ILE A 64 -1.50 -2.42 13.04
N GLU A 65 -2.01 -3.35 13.84
CA GLU A 65 -2.94 -3.06 14.92
C GLU A 65 -2.48 -1.95 15.87
N GLY A 66 -3.40 -1.06 16.22
CA GLY A 66 -3.23 -0.03 17.24
C GLY A 66 -2.71 1.31 16.72
N TYR A 67 -2.53 1.45 15.41
CA TYR A 67 -2.17 2.71 14.76
C TYR A 67 -3.37 3.49 14.27
N THR A 68 -3.19 4.80 14.15
CA THR A 68 -4.08 5.68 13.42
C THR A 68 -3.28 6.67 12.61
N ALA A 69 -3.92 7.36 11.65
CA ALA A 69 -3.23 8.23 10.73
C ALA A 69 -4.10 9.34 10.14
N THR A 70 -3.43 10.36 9.60
CA THR A 70 -3.98 11.28 8.61
C THR A 70 -3.29 11.06 7.26
N LEU A 71 -4.02 11.33 6.17
CA LEU A 71 -3.54 11.17 4.80
C LEU A 71 -3.34 12.54 4.16
N THR A 72 -2.23 12.72 3.47
CA THR A 72 -1.89 13.91 2.69
C THR A 72 -1.55 13.48 1.26
N ILE A 73 -2.08 14.20 0.28
CA ILE A 73 -1.75 14.00 -1.14
C ILE A 73 -1.35 15.36 -1.70
N ASP A 74 -0.18 15.44 -2.35
CA ASP A 74 0.37 16.65 -2.96
C ASP A 74 0.42 17.87 -2.03
N GLY A 75 0.64 17.61 -0.73
CA GLY A 75 0.68 18.64 0.31
C GLY A 75 -0.68 19.07 0.85
N ILE A 76 -1.78 18.50 0.37
CA ILE A 76 -3.14 18.72 0.89
C ILE A 76 -3.45 17.63 1.92
N GLU A 77 -3.50 18.00 3.20
CA GLU A 77 -3.98 17.11 4.26
C GLU A 77 -5.48 16.91 4.10
N LEU A 78 -5.88 15.66 3.88
CA LEU A 78 -7.28 15.30 3.74
C LEU A 78 -7.93 15.24 5.12
N PRO A 79 -9.13 15.84 5.31
CA PRO A 79 -9.92 15.59 6.50
C PRO A 79 -10.10 14.08 6.68
N THR A 80 -9.97 13.58 7.90
CA THR A 80 -10.16 12.16 8.22
C THR A 80 -11.48 12.00 8.96
N THR A 81 -12.37 11.18 8.41
CA THR A 81 -13.59 10.73 9.08
C THR A 81 -13.42 9.28 9.50
N ARG A 82 -13.84 8.93 10.70
CA ARG A 82 -13.79 7.54 11.16
C ARG A 82 -15.03 6.78 10.70
N LEU A 83 -14.84 5.55 10.22
CA LEU A 83 -15.93 4.75 9.67
C LEU A 83 -17.01 4.41 10.72
N ASP A 84 -16.58 4.14 11.96
CA ASP A 84 -17.48 3.87 13.09
C ASP A 84 -18.42 5.04 13.38
N GLU A 85 -17.93 6.28 13.29
CA GLU A 85 -18.75 7.50 13.48
C GLU A 85 -19.82 7.65 12.39
N VAL A 86 -19.48 7.38 11.13
CA VAL A 86 -20.44 7.43 10.01
C VAL A 86 -21.56 6.41 10.20
N VAL A 87 -21.20 5.19 10.60
CA VAL A 87 -22.15 4.09 10.84
C VAL A 87 -22.96 4.33 12.12
N ALA A 88 -22.39 4.97 13.14
CA ALA A 88 -23.03 5.26 14.42
C ALA A 88 -24.08 6.38 14.36
N THR A 89 -24.21 7.12 13.25
CA THR A 89 -25.18 8.22 13.07
C THR A 89 -26.67 7.80 13.08
N GLY A 90 -27.02 6.67 13.69
CA GLY A 90 -28.37 6.33 14.11
C GLY A 90 -29.31 5.78 13.02
N LYS A 91 -28.84 5.59 11.78
CA LYS A 91 -29.58 4.83 10.78
C LYS A 91 -29.17 3.37 10.93
N GLN A 92 -30.11 2.52 11.35
CA GLN A 92 -29.97 1.07 11.26
C GLN A 92 -29.74 0.71 9.78
N ILE A 93 -28.47 0.55 9.41
CA ILE A 93 -28.06 0.11 8.07
C ILE A 93 -28.54 -1.34 7.95
N ALA A 94 -29.53 -1.60 7.10
CA ALA A 94 -29.95 -2.97 6.82
C ALA A 94 -28.76 -3.75 6.22
N PRO A 95 -28.63 -5.07 6.46
CA PRO A 95 -27.63 -5.88 5.77
C PRO A 95 -27.71 -5.66 4.25
N GLY A 96 -26.61 -5.24 3.63
CA GLY A 96 -26.54 -4.91 2.20
C GLY A 96 -26.93 -3.46 1.83
N ALA A 97 -27.26 -2.60 2.79
CA ALA A 97 -27.50 -1.19 2.51
C ALA A 97 -26.18 -0.44 2.24
N GLN A 98 -26.17 0.36 1.18
CA GLN A 98 -25.03 1.19 0.80
C GLN A 98 -24.87 2.36 1.78
N VAL A 99 -23.69 2.47 2.38
CA VAL A 99 -23.31 3.62 3.21
C VAL A 99 -22.79 4.71 2.28
N ASN A 100 -23.37 5.91 2.37
CA ASN A 100 -22.83 7.06 1.66
C ASN A 100 -21.67 7.62 2.50
N LEU A 101 -20.44 7.45 2.00
CA LEU A 101 -19.24 7.91 2.69
C LEU A 101 -19.01 9.40 2.40
N PRO A 102 -18.60 10.18 3.40
CA PRO A 102 -18.26 11.58 3.17
C PRO A 102 -17.06 11.72 2.22
N PRO A 103 -16.92 12.87 1.53
CA PRO A 103 -15.82 13.15 0.62
C PRO A 103 -14.54 13.53 1.36
N THR A 104 -14.08 12.61 2.20
CA THR A 104 -12.94 12.73 3.11
C THR A 104 -12.11 11.46 3.07
N ALA A 105 -10.91 11.45 3.66
CA ALA A 105 -10.24 10.20 3.98
C ALA A 105 -11.07 9.44 5.02
N ILE A 106 -11.22 8.14 4.85
CA ILE A 106 -11.98 7.26 5.75
C ILE A 106 -11.00 6.38 6.51
N PHE A 107 -11.01 6.49 7.83
CA PHE A 107 -10.25 5.62 8.71
C PHE A 107 -11.15 4.51 9.26
N ASP A 108 -10.92 3.27 8.84
CA ASP A 108 -11.56 2.09 9.41
C ASP A 108 -10.75 1.62 10.62
N VAL A 109 -11.34 1.79 11.79
CA VAL A 109 -10.72 1.53 13.08
C VAL A 109 -10.67 0.04 13.39
N GLY A 110 -11.60 -0.73 12.83
CA GLY A 110 -11.64 -2.18 13.02
C GLY A 110 -10.55 -2.89 12.24
N ASN A 111 -10.13 -2.30 11.10
CA ASN A 111 -9.12 -2.86 10.22
C ASN A 111 -7.81 -2.06 10.19
N TYR A 112 -7.72 -0.92 10.87
CA TYR A 112 -6.56 -0.03 10.86
C TYR A 112 -6.16 0.44 9.46
N ILE A 113 -7.15 0.72 8.61
CA ILE A 113 -6.95 1.15 7.23
C ILE A 113 -7.39 2.61 7.09
N ILE A 114 -6.54 3.45 6.50
CA ILE A 114 -6.98 4.74 5.95
C ILE A 114 -7.14 4.61 4.43
N SER A 115 -8.25 5.11 3.91
CA SER A 115 -8.49 5.12 2.47
C SER A 115 -9.09 6.41 1.98
N TYR A 116 -8.83 6.73 0.71
CA TYR A 116 -9.39 7.90 0.04
C TYR A 116 -9.74 7.57 -1.39
N LEU A 117 -10.96 7.93 -1.78
CA LEU A 117 -11.43 7.84 -3.16
C LEU A 117 -11.67 9.27 -3.66
N PRO A 118 -10.95 9.71 -4.71
CA PRO A 118 -11.25 10.98 -5.38
C PRO A 118 -12.70 10.99 -5.86
N GLN A 119 -13.47 11.99 -5.42
CA GLN A 119 -14.88 12.12 -5.78
C GLN A 119 -15.35 13.58 -5.75
N PRO A 120 -16.42 13.92 -6.49
CA PRO A 120 -16.97 15.27 -6.48
C PRO A 120 -17.28 15.78 -5.06
N GLY A 121 -16.80 16.99 -4.76
CA GLY A 121 -16.97 17.61 -3.43
C GLY A 121 -15.88 17.26 -2.41
N ALA A 122 -14.92 16.40 -2.76
CA ALA A 122 -13.74 16.16 -1.93
C ALA A 122 -12.67 17.24 -2.13
N PRO A 123 -11.72 17.40 -1.18
CA PRO A 123 -10.60 18.32 -1.34
C PRO A 123 -9.80 18.08 -2.63
N ILE A 124 -9.71 16.81 -3.07
CA ILE A 124 -9.11 16.39 -4.33
C ILE A 124 -10.14 15.57 -5.10
N ALA A 125 -10.92 16.21 -5.95
CA ALA A 125 -12.00 15.54 -6.67
C ALA A 125 -11.51 14.53 -7.72
N GLU A 126 -10.29 14.71 -8.21
CA GLU A 126 -9.66 13.89 -9.26
C GLU A 126 -8.13 13.99 -9.12
N LEU A 127 -7.42 12.91 -9.42
CA LEU A 127 -5.96 12.90 -9.53
C LEU A 127 -5.59 13.23 -10.97
N THR A 128 -4.82 14.30 -11.19
CA THR A 128 -4.40 14.73 -12.52
C THR A 128 -3.39 13.77 -13.13
N GLN A 129 -3.20 13.79 -14.45
CA GLN A 129 -2.11 13.03 -15.08
C GLN A 129 -0.75 13.50 -14.55
N GLY A 130 0.16 12.57 -14.24
CA GLY A 130 1.52 12.85 -13.81
C GLY A 130 1.92 12.24 -12.48
N GLU A 131 2.97 12.79 -11.87
CA GLU A 131 3.51 12.35 -10.58
C GLU A 131 2.69 12.91 -9.41
N HIS A 132 2.34 12.06 -8.47
CA HIS A 132 1.65 12.40 -7.23
C HIS A 132 2.44 11.93 -6.02
N LYS A 133 2.40 12.72 -4.95
CA LYS A 133 3.07 12.40 -3.68
C LYS A 133 2.05 12.10 -2.59
N GLY A 134 2.01 10.84 -2.17
CA GLY A 134 1.28 10.41 -0.99
C GLY A 134 2.11 10.56 0.27
N SER A 135 1.46 10.88 1.39
CA SER A 135 2.09 10.87 2.71
C SER A 135 1.10 10.52 3.79
N VAL A 136 1.52 9.70 4.75
CA VAL A 136 0.75 9.42 5.97
C VAL A 136 1.49 9.91 7.20
N ARG A 137 0.79 10.65 8.05
CA ARG A 137 1.23 10.94 9.42
C ARG A 137 0.54 9.95 10.34
N TYR A 138 1.28 9.10 11.03
CA TYR A 138 0.74 7.99 11.80
C TYR A 138 1.36 7.88 13.19
N TRP A 139 0.59 7.36 14.15
CA TRP A 139 1.02 7.16 15.54
C TRP A 139 0.25 6.00 16.18
N LEU A 140 0.81 5.44 17.24
CA LEU A 140 0.09 4.53 18.11
C LEU A 140 -1.01 5.30 18.85
N ILE A 141 -2.24 4.80 18.80
CA ILE A 141 -3.41 5.43 19.42
C ILE A 141 -3.16 5.74 20.90
N LYS A 142 -2.51 4.82 21.61
CA LYS A 142 -2.17 4.96 23.04
C LYS A 142 -1.15 6.06 23.36
N ASP A 143 -0.28 6.41 22.42
CA ASP A 143 0.81 7.37 22.63
C ASP A 143 0.41 8.78 22.17
N GLY A 144 -0.63 8.88 21.33
CA GLY A 144 -1.20 10.12 20.83
C GLY A 144 -0.39 10.78 19.71
N GLU A 145 -0.97 11.81 19.11
CA GLU A 145 -0.46 12.43 17.86
C GLU A 145 0.93 13.08 18.01
N ASN A 146 1.31 13.48 19.22
CA ASN A 146 2.63 14.05 19.49
C ASN A 146 3.78 13.05 19.24
N ALA A 147 3.49 11.75 19.22
CA ALA A 147 4.46 10.69 18.91
C ALA A 147 4.46 10.32 17.41
N SER A 148 3.82 11.13 16.57
CA SER A 148 3.63 10.81 15.16
C SER A 148 4.92 10.73 14.35
N ARG A 149 4.87 9.86 13.35
CA ARG A 149 5.88 9.67 12.32
C ARG A 149 5.24 9.92 10.96
N THR A 150 6.06 10.24 9.98
CA THR A 150 5.60 10.46 8.62
C THR A 150 6.31 9.49 7.68
N TYR A 151 5.54 8.89 6.78
CA TYR A 151 6.07 8.14 5.64
C TYR A 151 5.47 8.73 4.37
N SER A 152 6.31 8.93 3.35
CA SER A 152 5.89 9.48 2.06
C SER A 152 6.34 8.56 0.93
N TRP A 153 5.54 8.52 -0.12
CA TRP A 153 5.81 7.76 -1.33
C TRP A 153 5.32 8.53 -2.55
N THR A 154 5.73 8.06 -3.73
CA THR A 154 5.33 8.62 -5.02
C THR A 154 4.59 7.57 -5.83
N PHE A 155 3.57 7.98 -6.57
CA PHE A 155 2.89 7.17 -7.58
C PHE A 155 2.54 8.04 -8.80
N PHE A 156 2.14 7.41 -9.90
CA PHE A 156 1.90 8.07 -11.18
C PHE A 156 0.50 7.80 -11.70
N ILE A 157 -0.05 8.79 -12.40
CA ILE A 157 -1.34 8.71 -13.09
C ILE A 157 -1.10 8.89 -14.58
N ASP A 158 -1.69 8.01 -15.39
CA ASP A 158 -1.71 8.08 -16.85
C ASP A 158 -3.01 8.72 -17.39
#